data_AF-A6L739-F1
#
_entry.id   AF-A6L739-F1
#
_cell.length_a   1.000
_cell.length_b   1.000
_cell.length_c   1.000
_cell.angle_alpha   90.00
_cell.angle_beta   90.00
_cell.angle_gamma   90.00
#
_symmetry.space_group_name_H-M   'P 1'
#
loop_
_entity.id
_entity.type
_entity.pdbx_description
1 polymer ?
#
loop_
_entity_poly.entity_id
_entity_poly.type
_entity_poly.pdbx_seq_one_letter_code
_entity_poly.pdbx_strand_id
1 'polypeptide(L)'
;MKTAFSSFIYSRRGIYGILHILILLMSLFLVISISIDTFHNIPFLNQGSYLKIQFWICMFFLFDFLLEFFLSKEKGRYFTSHFIFLLVSIPYLNIIDFYHITFSPEISYFLRFIPLLRGGYALAIVVGWLSGSKASGLFTSYITMLMATVYFASLIFFVLEHKVNPMVTDYWSALWWAFMDVTTVGSNIYAVTPTGKILSVVLAALGMMMFPIFTVYVTSLVQQANKRKEEYYQSQQSEPADTK
;
A
#
# COMPACT_ATOMS: atom_id res chain seq x y z
N MET A 1 17.18 -9.45 22.53
CA MET A 1 16.12 -8.90 21.67
C MET A 1 16.29 -9.46 20.26
N LYS A 2 15.50 -10.46 19.86
CA LYS A 2 15.39 -10.85 18.45
C LYS A 2 14.47 -9.82 17.80
N THR A 3 14.99 -9.01 16.89
CA THR A 3 14.22 -8.01 16.15
C THR A 3 13.06 -8.71 15.44
N ALA A 4 11.89 -8.05 15.36
CA ALA A 4 10.71 -8.59 14.66
C ALA A 4 11.05 -9.12 13.25
N PHE A 5 12.07 -8.52 12.61
CA PHE A 5 12.68 -8.91 11.35
C PHE A 5 13.31 -10.31 11.33
N SER A 6 13.94 -10.74 12.44
CA SER A 6 14.60 -12.06 12.55
C SER A 6 13.61 -13.19 12.80
N SER A 7 12.52 -12.93 13.53
CA SER A 7 11.39 -13.87 13.65
C SER A 7 10.53 -13.93 12.38
N PHE A 8 10.58 -12.87 11.56
CA PHE A 8 9.85 -12.73 10.30
C PHE A 8 10.41 -13.63 9.17
N ILE A 9 11.74 -13.78 9.09
CA ILE A 9 12.38 -14.69 8.11
C ILE A 9 12.14 -16.16 8.45
N TYR A 10 12.02 -16.51 9.73
CA TYR A 10 12.15 -17.90 10.18
C TYR A 10 10.83 -18.66 10.39
N SER A 11 9.68 -17.98 10.42
CA SER A 11 8.48 -18.60 11.02
C SER A 11 7.73 -19.61 10.15
N ARG A 12 7.77 -19.58 8.80
CA ARG A 12 7.19 -20.70 7.99
C ARG A 12 7.40 -20.72 6.46
N ARG A 13 8.33 -19.96 5.85
CA ARG A 13 8.55 -19.99 4.38
C ARG A 13 9.99 -19.62 4.03
N GLY A 14 10.78 -20.58 3.54
CA GLY A 14 12.19 -20.37 3.12
C GLY A 14 12.33 -19.42 1.93
N ILE A 15 12.58 -19.96 0.73
CA ILE A 15 12.87 -19.18 -0.49
C ILE A 15 11.77 -18.15 -0.82
N TYR A 16 10.49 -18.48 -0.59
CA TYR A 16 9.37 -17.57 -0.83
C TYR A 16 9.43 -16.29 0.02
N GLY A 17 9.86 -16.37 1.28
CA GLY A 17 9.99 -15.19 2.12
C GLY A 17 11.03 -14.21 1.58
N ILE A 18 12.11 -14.73 1.01
CA ILE A 18 13.17 -13.93 0.38
C ILE A 18 12.66 -13.27 -0.91
N LEU A 19 11.98 -14.03 -1.78
CA LEU A 19 11.37 -13.51 -3.01
C LEU A 19 10.41 -12.36 -2.71
N HIS A 20 9.54 -12.56 -1.73
CA HIS A 20 8.58 -11.59 -1.25
C HIS A 20 9.23 -10.30 -0.69
N ILE A 21 10.34 -10.41 0.04
CA ILE A 21 11.13 -9.24 0.48
C ILE A 21 11.74 -8.51 -0.73
N LEU A 22 12.25 -9.24 -1.73
CA LEU A 22 12.81 -8.64 -2.93
C LEU A 22 11.75 -7.89 -3.74
N ILE A 23 10.54 -8.43 -3.88
CA ILE A 23 9.38 -7.76 -4.51
C ILE A 23 9.08 -6.45 -3.80
N LEU A 24 9.07 -6.46 -2.46
CA LEU A 24 8.83 -5.27 -1.65
C LEU A 24 9.88 -4.20 -1.91
N LEU A 25 11.17 -4.57 -1.89
CA LEU A 25 12.26 -3.63 -2.15
C LEU A 25 12.20 -3.05 -3.56
N MET A 26 11.91 -3.88 -4.58
CA MET A 26 11.75 -3.42 -5.96
C MET A 26 10.53 -2.50 -6.13
N SER A 27 9.41 -2.80 -5.47
CA SER A 27 8.23 -1.94 -5.47
C SER A 27 8.48 -0.62 -4.77
N LEU A 28 9.15 -0.62 -3.62
CA LEU A 28 9.51 0.59 -2.90
C LEU A 28 10.40 1.49 -3.77
N PHE A 29 11.43 0.89 -4.38
CA PHE A 29 12.31 1.58 -5.32
C PHE A 29 11.53 2.20 -6.49
N LEU A 30 10.57 1.46 -7.05
CA LEU A 30 9.73 1.93 -8.15
C LEU A 30 8.81 3.10 -7.72
N VAL A 31 8.20 3.03 -6.54
CA VAL A 31 7.37 4.11 -5.97
C VAL A 31 8.22 5.37 -5.71
N ILE A 32 9.42 5.21 -5.13
CA ILE A 32 10.36 6.33 -4.91
C ILE A 32 10.75 6.97 -6.24
N SER A 33 11.10 6.16 -7.25
CA SER A 33 11.48 6.65 -8.58
C SER A 33 10.36 7.49 -9.21
N ILE A 34 9.12 6.98 -9.17
CA ILE A 34 7.95 7.72 -9.68
C ILE A 34 7.70 9.01 -8.90
N SER A 35 7.90 8.99 -7.58
CA SER A 35 7.76 10.19 -6.75
C SER A 35 8.72 11.29 -7.17
N ILE A 36 10.00 10.95 -7.30
CA ILE A 36 11.06 11.89 -7.68
C ILE A 36 10.70 12.49 -9.04
N ASP A 37 10.35 11.67 -10.03
CA ASP A 37 10.02 12.16 -11.36
C ASP A 37 8.77 13.06 -11.36
N THR A 38 7.76 12.68 -10.57
CA THR A 38 6.52 13.46 -10.41
C THR A 38 6.81 14.82 -9.78
N PHE A 39 7.69 14.88 -8.77
CA PHE A 39 8.04 16.13 -8.09
C PHE A 39 8.95 17.03 -8.92
N HIS A 40 9.80 16.46 -9.77
CA HIS A 40 10.69 17.22 -10.66
C HIS A 40 10.08 17.53 -12.04
N ASN A 41 8.83 17.12 -12.27
CA ASN A 41 8.08 17.35 -13.51
C ASN A 41 8.82 16.87 -14.78
N ILE A 42 9.59 15.78 -14.66
CA ILE A 42 10.42 15.24 -15.74
C ILE A 42 9.55 14.32 -16.62
N PRO A 43 9.63 14.39 -17.98
CA PRO A 43 8.90 13.47 -18.85
C PRO A 43 9.45 12.03 -18.76
N PHE A 44 8.86 11.27 -17.85
CA PHE A 44 9.04 9.85 -17.53
C PHE A 44 9.34 8.89 -18.70
N LEU A 45 8.70 9.09 -19.85
CA LEU A 45 8.78 8.17 -21.00
C LEU A 45 10.05 8.35 -21.84
N ASN A 46 10.77 9.47 -21.69
CA ASN A 46 11.90 9.78 -22.57
C ASN A 46 13.27 9.34 -22.02
N GLN A 47 13.32 8.75 -20.83
CA GLN A 47 14.55 8.17 -20.29
C GLN A 47 14.57 6.66 -20.55
N GLY A 48 15.31 6.22 -21.57
CA GLY A 48 15.45 4.79 -21.88
C GLY A 48 15.97 3.93 -20.71
N SER A 49 16.61 4.54 -19.71
CA SER A 49 17.01 3.87 -18.45
C SER A 49 15.79 3.45 -17.61
N TYR A 50 14.76 4.31 -17.51
CA TYR A 50 13.57 4.04 -16.71
C TYR A 50 12.78 2.85 -17.26
N LEU A 51 12.51 2.84 -18.58
CA LEU A 51 11.81 1.75 -19.23
C LEU A 51 12.55 0.41 -19.05
N LYS A 52 13.89 0.41 -19.13
CA LYS A 52 14.70 -0.78 -18.86
C LYS A 52 14.55 -1.28 -17.42
N ILE A 53 14.64 -0.39 -16.44
CA ILE A 53 14.45 -0.72 -15.02
C ILE A 53 13.06 -1.31 -14.79
N GLN A 54 12.02 -0.64 -15.29
CA GLN A 54 10.65 -1.07 -15.14
C GLN A 54 10.44 -2.45 -15.76
N PHE A 55 10.99 -2.71 -16.95
CA PHE A 55 10.93 -4.01 -17.61
C PHE A 55 11.48 -5.13 -16.72
N TRP A 56 12.67 -4.97 -16.16
CA TRP A 56 13.29 -5.98 -15.30
C TRP A 56 12.48 -6.24 -14.03
N ILE A 57 11.91 -5.20 -13.42
CA ILE A 57 11.01 -5.36 -12.27
C ILE A 57 9.75 -6.14 -12.68
N CYS A 58 9.17 -5.86 -13.87
CA CYS A 58 8.03 -6.63 -14.39
C CYS A 58 8.39 -8.10 -14.57
N MET A 59 9.54 -8.38 -15.19
CA MET A 59 10.00 -9.76 -15.42
C MET A 59 10.19 -10.51 -14.09
N PHE A 60 10.70 -9.85 -13.07
CA PHE A 60 10.84 -10.45 -11.74
C PHE A 60 9.48 -10.77 -11.10
N PHE A 61 8.50 -9.87 -11.21
CA PHE A 61 7.16 -10.08 -10.65
C PHE A 61 6.42 -11.20 -11.39
N LEU A 62 6.54 -11.23 -12.72
CA LEU A 62 5.99 -12.29 -13.54
C LEU A 62 6.64 -13.64 -13.21
N PHE A 63 7.97 -13.66 -13.02
CA PHE A 63 8.68 -14.85 -12.58
C PHE A 63 8.18 -15.36 -11.23
N ASP A 64 8.00 -14.48 -10.25
CA ASP A 64 7.46 -14.84 -8.94
C ASP A 64 6.04 -15.43 -9.03
N PHE A 65 5.14 -14.76 -9.78
CA PHE A 65 3.80 -15.27 -10.03
C PHE A 65 3.82 -16.66 -10.68
N LEU A 66 4.66 -16.85 -11.70
CA LEU A 66 4.77 -18.13 -12.40
C LEU A 66 5.32 -19.21 -11.47
N LEU A 67 6.37 -18.91 -10.71
CA LEU A 67 6.98 -19.83 -9.75
C LEU A 67 5.95 -20.30 -8.73
N GLU A 68 5.21 -19.37 -8.12
CA GLU A 68 4.17 -19.71 -7.15
C GLU A 68 2.99 -20.45 -7.80
N PHE A 69 2.58 -20.05 -9.00
CA PHE A 69 1.51 -20.74 -9.75
C PHE A 69 1.87 -22.20 -10.03
N PHE A 70 3.10 -22.47 -10.49
CA PHE A 70 3.57 -23.83 -10.77
C PHE A 70 3.74 -24.69 -9.51
N LEU A 71 4.10 -24.08 -8.38
CA LEU A 71 4.28 -24.77 -7.10
C LEU A 71 2.95 -24.92 -6.33
N SER A 72 1.91 -24.18 -6.72
CA SER A 72 0.59 -24.28 -6.10
C SER A 72 -0.08 -25.62 -6.39
N LYS A 73 -0.62 -26.26 -5.34
CA LYS A 73 -1.38 -27.52 -5.47
C LYS A 73 -2.69 -27.34 -6.25
N GLU A 74 -3.31 -26.17 -6.15
CA GLU A 74 -4.60 -25.84 -6.75
C GLU A 74 -4.48 -24.61 -7.66
N LYS A 75 -4.00 -24.84 -8.90
CA LYS A 75 -3.67 -23.81 -9.89
C LYS A 75 -4.81 -22.82 -10.15
N GLY A 76 -6.03 -23.32 -10.27
CA GLY A 76 -7.21 -22.48 -10.54
C GLY A 76 -7.49 -21.48 -9.42
N ARG A 77 -7.46 -21.92 -8.16
CA ARG A 77 -7.65 -21.03 -6.99
C ARG A 77 -6.50 -20.04 -6.83
N TYR A 78 -5.27 -20.46 -7.12
CA TYR A 78 -4.13 -19.55 -7.10
C TYR A 78 -4.30 -18.44 -8.14
N PHE A 79 -4.65 -18.80 -9.39
CA PHE A 79 -4.85 -17.84 -10.46
C PHE A 79 -5.94 -16.82 -10.15
N THR A 80 -7.11 -17.25 -9.66
CA THR A 80 -8.22 -16.33 -9.36
C THR A 80 -7.90 -15.40 -8.19
N SER A 81 -7.19 -15.88 -7.16
CA SER A 81 -6.79 -15.05 -6.01
C SER A 81 -5.68 -14.03 -6.33
N HIS A 82 -4.79 -14.34 -7.28
CA HIS A 82 -3.65 -13.49 -7.66
C HIS A 82 -3.82 -12.85 -9.05
N PHE A 83 -5.04 -12.85 -9.60
CA PHE A 83 -5.30 -12.33 -10.96
C PHE A 83 -4.89 -10.86 -11.11
N ILE A 84 -5.15 -10.03 -10.09
CA ILE A 84 -4.73 -8.63 -10.08
C ILE A 84 -3.19 -8.51 -10.07
N PHE A 85 -2.49 -9.40 -9.36
CA PHE A 85 -1.03 -9.42 -9.35
C PHE A 85 -0.46 -9.70 -10.74
N LEU A 86 -1.03 -10.70 -11.43
CA LEU A 86 -0.65 -11.00 -12.81
C LEU A 86 -0.85 -9.79 -13.71
N LEU A 87 -2.01 -9.13 -13.63
CA LEU A 87 -2.28 -7.94 -14.44
C LEU A 87 -1.26 -6.83 -14.19
N VAL A 88 -0.93 -6.50 -12.94
CA VAL A 88 0.05 -5.43 -12.65
C VAL A 88 1.48 -5.85 -12.95
N SER A 89 1.78 -7.14 -13.09
CA SER A 89 3.13 -7.65 -13.41
C SER A 89 3.51 -7.51 -14.88
N ILE A 90 2.53 -7.29 -15.76
CA ILE A 90 2.77 -7.15 -17.20
C ILE A 90 3.51 -5.82 -17.52
N PRO A 91 4.55 -5.83 -18.38
CA PRO A 91 5.32 -4.65 -18.75
C PRO A 91 4.63 -3.79 -19.81
N TYR A 92 3.43 -3.27 -19.53
CA TYR A 92 2.63 -2.55 -20.54
C TYR A 92 3.38 -1.39 -21.19
N LEU A 93 4.07 -0.55 -20.41
CA LEU A 93 4.80 0.60 -20.96
C LEU A 93 5.90 0.17 -21.94
N ASN A 94 6.59 -0.93 -21.67
CA ASN A 94 7.59 -1.48 -22.58
C ASN A 94 6.97 -2.10 -23.83
N ILE A 95 5.83 -2.79 -23.70
CA ILE A 95 5.12 -3.36 -24.86
C ILE A 95 4.67 -2.23 -25.78
N ILE A 96 4.11 -1.17 -25.22
CA ILE A 96 3.61 -0.02 -25.96
C ILE A 96 4.75 0.70 -26.69
N ASP A 97 5.86 0.92 -26.00
CA ASP A 97 7.07 1.51 -26.56
C ASP A 97 7.68 0.64 -27.68
N PHE A 98 7.79 -0.67 -27.46
CA PHE A 98 8.36 -1.64 -28.41
C PHE A 98 7.56 -1.75 -29.71
N TYR A 99 6.22 -1.77 -29.63
CA TYR A 99 5.34 -1.83 -30.80
C TYR A 99 5.02 -0.43 -31.37
N HIS A 100 5.58 0.63 -30.81
CA HIS A 100 5.31 2.02 -31.19
C HIS A 100 3.80 2.35 -31.26
N ILE A 101 3.03 1.81 -30.31
CA ILE A 101 1.58 2.02 -30.27
C ILE A 101 1.32 3.43 -29.74
N THR A 102 0.76 4.28 -30.59
CA THR A 102 0.37 5.64 -30.19
C THR A 102 -1.03 5.62 -29.59
N PHE A 103 -1.17 6.07 -28.33
CA PHE A 103 -2.46 6.30 -27.70
C PHE A 103 -2.78 7.80 -27.67
N SER A 104 -4.03 8.13 -27.35
CA SER A 104 -4.39 9.52 -27.05
C SER A 104 -3.54 10.03 -25.86
N PRO A 105 -3.31 11.35 -25.77
CA PRO A 105 -2.54 11.94 -24.67
C PRO A 105 -3.09 11.56 -23.29
N GLU A 106 -4.41 11.43 -23.18
CA GLU A 106 -5.11 11.06 -21.94
C GLU A 106 -4.80 9.61 -21.55
N ILE A 107 -4.89 8.67 -22.49
CA ILE A 107 -4.60 7.24 -22.22
C ILE A 107 -3.11 7.05 -21.92
N SER A 108 -2.23 7.70 -22.70
CA SER A 108 -0.78 7.71 -22.45
C SER A 108 -0.43 8.23 -21.06
N TYR A 109 -1.24 9.15 -20.55
CA TYR A 109 -1.12 9.65 -19.19
C TYR A 109 -1.56 8.62 -18.14
N PHE A 110 -2.72 7.98 -18.33
CA PHE A 110 -3.21 6.93 -17.42
C PHE A 110 -2.26 5.73 -17.31
N LEU A 111 -1.59 5.38 -18.41
CA LEU A 111 -0.62 4.28 -18.43
C LEU A 111 0.59 4.53 -17.51
N ARG A 112 0.90 5.79 -17.17
CA ARG A 112 1.96 6.15 -16.21
C ARG A 112 1.64 5.75 -14.78
N PHE A 113 0.39 5.43 -14.47
CA PHE A 113 -0.03 5.02 -13.13
C PHE A 113 -0.01 3.50 -12.93
N ILE A 114 0.14 2.70 -13.98
CA ILE A 114 0.29 1.25 -13.85
C ILE A 114 1.41 0.87 -12.87
N PRO A 115 2.59 1.51 -12.91
CA PRO A 115 3.65 1.26 -11.93
C PRO A 115 3.21 1.58 -10.48
N LEU A 116 2.37 2.60 -10.28
CA LEU A 116 1.82 2.92 -8.95
C LEU A 116 0.86 1.85 -8.44
N LEU A 117 0.01 1.30 -9.32
CA LEU A 117 -0.85 0.16 -8.96
C LEU A 117 -0.03 -1.05 -8.51
N ARG A 118 1.12 -1.28 -9.15
CA ARG A 118 2.08 -2.34 -8.73
C ARG A 118 2.69 -2.04 -7.36
N GLY A 119 3.12 -0.81 -7.12
CA GLY A 119 3.63 -0.36 -5.82
C GLY A 119 2.59 -0.52 -4.71
N GLY A 120 1.33 -0.15 -4.98
CA GLY A 120 0.20 -0.33 -4.08
C GLY A 120 -0.09 -1.79 -3.78
N TYR A 121 -0.05 -2.67 -4.79
CA TYR A 121 -0.23 -4.11 -4.59
C TYR A 121 0.87 -4.70 -3.69
N ALA A 122 2.13 -4.37 -3.94
CA ALA A 122 3.22 -4.84 -3.09
C ALA A 122 3.07 -4.35 -1.64
N LEU A 123 2.58 -3.13 -1.44
CA LEU A 123 2.28 -2.61 -0.12
C LEU A 123 1.12 -3.35 0.56
N ALA A 124 0.09 -3.76 -0.19
CA ALA A 124 -0.99 -4.60 0.33
C ALA A 124 -0.47 -5.97 0.83
N ILE A 125 0.53 -6.56 0.15
CA ILE A 125 1.21 -7.76 0.63
C ILE A 125 1.87 -7.50 1.99
N VAL A 126 2.59 -6.37 2.15
CA VAL A 126 3.23 -5.98 3.43
C VAL A 126 2.20 -5.86 4.55
N VAL A 127 1.10 -5.16 4.28
CA VAL A 127 0.00 -4.97 5.22
C VAL A 127 -0.60 -6.32 5.63
N GLY A 128 -0.75 -7.25 4.68
CA GLY A 128 -1.16 -8.63 4.96
C GLY A 128 -0.24 -9.35 5.95
N TRP A 129 1.08 -9.17 5.84
CA TRP A 129 2.03 -9.78 6.77
C TRP A 129 2.06 -9.09 8.14
N LEU A 130 2.03 -7.75 8.18
CA LEU A 130 2.02 -6.99 9.42
C LEU A 130 0.78 -7.32 10.27
N SER A 131 -0.37 -7.52 9.61
CA SER A 131 -1.63 -7.90 10.25
C SER A 131 -1.61 -9.32 10.86
N GLY A 132 -0.74 -10.21 10.37
CA GLY A 132 -0.60 -11.58 10.89
C GLY A 132 0.24 -11.68 12.18
N SER A 133 0.95 -10.61 12.56
CA SER A 133 1.69 -10.55 13.82
C SER A 133 0.79 -10.00 14.94
N LYS A 134 0.74 -10.68 16.09
CA LYS A 134 -0.09 -10.41 17.30
C LYS A 134 -0.58 -8.96 17.46
N ALA A 135 -1.81 -8.75 17.96
CA ALA A 135 -2.48 -7.51 18.42
C ALA A 135 -1.81 -6.12 18.25
N SER A 136 -0.51 -5.94 18.57
CA SER A 136 0.29 -4.79 18.12
C SER A 136 0.36 -4.61 16.60
N GLY A 137 0.19 -5.68 15.82
CA GLY A 137 0.20 -5.66 14.35
C GLY A 137 -1.03 -4.97 13.75
N LEU A 138 -2.17 -4.91 14.43
CA LEU A 138 -3.36 -4.22 13.93
C LEU A 138 -3.16 -2.70 13.85
N PHE A 139 -2.57 -2.11 14.89
CA PHE A 139 -2.30 -0.66 14.90
C PHE A 139 -1.21 -0.28 13.91
N THR A 140 -0.11 -1.04 13.86
CA THR A 140 0.95 -0.81 12.87
C THR A 140 0.42 -1.00 11.44
N SER A 141 -0.39 -2.04 11.20
CA SER A 141 -1.05 -2.26 9.91
C SER A 141 -1.99 -1.12 9.54
N TYR A 142 -2.79 -0.63 10.49
CA TYR A 142 -3.67 0.52 10.31
C TYR A 142 -2.90 1.78 9.91
N ILE A 143 -1.87 2.17 10.68
CA ILE A 143 -1.06 3.35 10.37
C ILE A 143 -0.38 3.20 9.00
N THR A 144 0.16 2.01 8.70
CA THR A 144 0.79 1.73 7.41
C THR A 144 -0.20 1.90 6.26
N MET A 145 -1.40 1.33 6.38
CA MET A 145 -2.45 1.40 5.35
C MET A 145 -3.02 2.81 5.20
N LEU A 146 -3.17 3.55 6.28
CA LEU A 146 -3.62 4.94 6.25
C LEU A 146 -2.60 5.81 5.51
N MET A 147 -1.33 5.75 5.93
CA MET A 147 -0.25 6.53 5.31
C MET A 147 -0.05 6.16 3.84
N ALA A 148 -0.15 4.87 3.51
CA ALA A 148 -0.15 4.37 2.14
C ALA A 148 -1.28 4.99 1.30
N THR A 149 -2.51 4.92 1.81
CA THR A 149 -3.71 5.41 1.12
C THR A 149 -3.60 6.91 0.87
N VAL A 150 -3.22 7.69 1.90
CA VAL A 150 -3.01 9.13 1.78
C VAL A 150 -1.96 9.43 0.72
N TYR A 151 -0.81 8.77 0.78
CA TYR A 151 0.30 9.00 -0.15
C TYR A 151 -0.08 8.66 -1.61
N PHE A 152 -0.68 7.50 -1.86
CA PHE A 152 -1.09 7.13 -3.22
C PHE A 152 -2.23 8.01 -3.73
N ALA A 153 -3.21 8.35 -2.88
CA ALA A 153 -4.29 9.23 -3.27
C ALA A 153 -3.79 10.65 -3.57
N SER A 154 -2.90 11.22 -2.74
CA SER A 154 -2.32 12.54 -3.00
C SER A 154 -1.50 12.55 -4.28
N LEU A 155 -0.74 11.50 -4.57
CA LEU A 155 0.03 11.39 -5.80
C LEU A 155 -0.89 11.28 -7.03
N ILE A 156 -1.91 10.42 -6.98
CA ILE A 156 -2.88 10.28 -8.09
C ILE A 156 -3.61 11.60 -8.32
N PHE A 157 -4.07 12.25 -7.24
CA PHE A 157 -4.77 13.52 -7.30
C PHE A 157 -3.88 14.63 -7.87
N PHE A 158 -2.63 14.75 -7.39
CA PHE A 158 -1.66 15.74 -7.88
C PHE A 158 -1.46 15.59 -9.38
N VAL A 159 -1.19 14.36 -9.84
CA VAL A 159 -0.93 14.10 -11.26
C VAL A 159 -2.18 14.52 -12.06
N LEU A 160 -3.37 14.02 -11.72
CA LEU A 160 -4.60 14.34 -12.47
C LEU A 160 -5.02 15.81 -12.45
N GLU A 161 -4.84 16.51 -11.33
CA GLU A 161 -5.44 17.83 -11.11
C GLU A 161 -4.44 18.99 -11.30
N HIS A 162 -3.14 18.81 -11.05
CA HIS A 162 -2.17 19.92 -11.02
C HIS A 162 -2.12 20.78 -12.29
N LYS A 163 -2.35 20.18 -13.47
CA LYS A 163 -2.32 20.92 -14.75
C LYS A 163 -3.60 21.67 -15.10
N VAL A 164 -4.73 21.30 -14.47
CA VAL A 164 -6.07 21.78 -14.85
C VAL A 164 -6.81 22.46 -13.71
N ASN A 165 -6.35 22.25 -12.47
CA ASN A 165 -6.94 22.77 -11.26
C ASN A 165 -6.02 23.82 -10.63
N PRO A 166 -6.39 25.12 -10.66
CA PRO A 166 -5.55 26.17 -10.10
C PRO A 166 -5.38 26.07 -8.58
N MET A 167 -6.21 25.28 -7.88
CA MET A 167 -6.08 25.06 -6.44
C MET A 167 -4.97 24.05 -6.08
N VAL A 168 -4.48 23.29 -7.05
CA VAL A 168 -3.42 22.29 -6.87
C VAL A 168 -2.12 22.88 -7.41
N THR A 169 -1.51 23.77 -6.64
CA THR A 169 -0.29 24.50 -7.05
C THR A 169 0.97 23.65 -6.98
N ASP A 170 1.01 22.73 -6.03
CA ASP A 170 2.16 21.87 -5.77
C ASP A 170 1.71 20.57 -5.10
N TYR A 171 2.65 19.66 -4.89
CA TYR A 171 2.33 18.37 -4.29
C TYR A 171 1.82 18.50 -2.85
N TRP A 172 2.25 19.50 -2.08
CA TRP A 172 1.78 19.70 -0.70
C TRP A 172 0.31 20.08 -0.68
N SER A 173 -0.20 20.81 -1.68
CA SER A 173 -1.63 21.07 -1.83
C SER A 173 -2.42 19.77 -1.99
N ALA A 174 -1.93 18.83 -2.80
CA ALA A 174 -2.56 17.53 -2.99
C ALA A 174 -2.43 16.62 -1.75
N LEU A 175 -1.31 16.69 -1.04
CA LEU A 175 -1.11 15.97 0.22
C LEU A 175 -2.06 16.48 1.31
N TRP A 176 -2.19 17.79 1.43
CA TRP A 176 -3.18 18.45 2.29
C TRP A 176 -4.60 18.00 1.95
N TRP A 177 -4.96 18.04 0.67
CA TRP A 177 -6.25 17.54 0.18
C TRP A 177 -6.51 16.10 0.67
N ALA A 178 -5.56 15.19 0.46
CA ALA A 178 -5.73 13.79 0.80
C ALA A 178 -5.91 13.56 2.32
N PHE A 179 -5.16 14.28 3.17
CA PHE A 179 -5.33 14.19 4.62
C PHE A 179 -6.68 14.72 5.09
N MET A 180 -7.14 15.84 4.54
CA MET A 180 -8.42 16.43 4.91
C MET A 180 -9.60 15.59 4.43
N ASP A 181 -9.48 14.98 3.26
CA ASP A 181 -10.53 14.17 2.65
C ASP A 181 -10.64 12.79 3.31
N VAL A 182 -9.51 12.10 3.59
CA VAL A 182 -9.52 10.82 4.32
C VAL A 182 -10.00 10.96 5.76
N THR A 183 -9.82 12.13 6.37
CA THR A 183 -10.36 12.40 7.72
C THR A 183 -11.80 12.88 7.67
N THR A 184 -12.39 13.03 6.48
CA THR A 184 -13.77 13.50 6.24
C THR A 184 -14.04 14.91 6.74
N VAL A 185 -13.01 15.65 7.15
CA VAL A 185 -13.11 17.08 7.50
C VAL A 185 -13.37 17.91 6.25
N GLY A 186 -12.86 17.46 5.10
CA GLY A 186 -12.97 18.15 3.83
C GLY A 186 -11.90 19.22 3.67
N SER A 187 -11.40 19.39 2.45
CA SER A 187 -10.38 20.38 2.14
C SER A 187 -10.97 21.61 1.46
N ASN A 188 -10.21 22.69 1.37
CA ASN A 188 -10.53 23.85 0.55
C ASN A 188 -10.27 23.64 -0.96
N ILE A 189 -9.78 22.45 -1.35
CA ILE A 189 -9.47 22.05 -2.72
C ILE A 189 -10.54 21.07 -3.20
N TYR A 190 -11.14 21.36 -4.36
CA TYR A 190 -12.16 20.52 -4.97
C TYR A 190 -11.68 19.95 -6.30
N ALA A 191 -11.96 18.67 -6.54
CA ALA A 191 -11.61 18.01 -7.79
C ALA A 191 -12.41 18.56 -8.98
N VAL A 192 -11.72 18.90 -10.07
CA VAL A 192 -12.37 19.33 -11.31
C VAL A 192 -12.52 18.18 -12.31
N THR A 193 -11.60 17.20 -12.29
CA THR A 193 -11.62 16.05 -13.20
C THR A 193 -12.61 14.98 -12.75
N PRO A 194 -13.23 14.21 -13.68
CA PRO A 194 -14.10 13.09 -13.30
C PRO A 194 -13.41 12.07 -12.40
N THR A 195 -12.16 11.74 -12.72
CA THR A 195 -11.32 10.81 -11.96
C THR A 195 -10.97 11.36 -10.57
N GLY A 196 -10.66 12.65 -10.46
CA GLY A 196 -10.41 13.31 -9.18
C GLY A 196 -11.66 13.29 -8.29
N LYS A 197 -12.85 13.51 -8.86
CA LYS A 197 -14.12 13.45 -8.12
C LYS A 197 -14.42 12.04 -7.60
N ILE A 198 -14.21 11.01 -8.43
CA ILE A 198 -14.33 9.62 -8.00
C ILE A 198 -13.35 9.33 -6.86
N LEU A 199 -12.10 9.80 -6.99
CA LEU A 199 -11.09 9.61 -5.96
C LEU A 199 -11.49 10.28 -4.63
N SER A 200 -12.09 11.48 -4.66
CA SER A 200 -12.58 12.13 -3.44
C SER A 200 -13.66 11.31 -2.72
N VAL A 201 -14.63 10.79 -3.47
CA VAL A 201 -15.69 9.95 -2.87
C VAL A 201 -15.10 8.67 -2.27
N VAL A 202 -14.21 8.01 -3.00
CA VAL A 202 -13.57 6.76 -2.54
C VAL A 202 -12.69 7.01 -1.31
N LEU A 203 -11.90 8.08 -1.31
CA LEU A 203 -10.99 8.39 -0.21
C LEU A 203 -11.75 8.75 1.08
N ALA A 204 -12.80 9.56 0.99
CA ALA A 204 -13.67 9.86 2.12
C ALA A 204 -14.36 8.58 2.66
N ALA A 205 -14.83 7.69 1.77
CA ALA A 205 -15.44 6.43 2.17
C ALA A 205 -14.44 5.50 2.89
N LEU A 206 -13.21 5.38 2.37
CA LEU A 206 -12.13 4.62 3.01
C LEU A 206 -11.81 5.18 4.39
N GLY A 207 -11.74 6.51 4.53
CA GLY A 207 -11.59 7.21 5.79
C GLY A 207 -12.63 6.82 6.84
N MET A 208 -13.91 6.91 6.47
CA MET A 208 -15.02 6.53 7.35
C MET A 208 -14.99 5.05 7.75
N MET A 209 -14.60 4.15 6.84
CA MET A 209 -14.49 2.72 7.13
C MET A 209 -13.30 2.40 8.05
N MET A 210 -12.23 3.19 7.96
CA MET A 210 -10.99 2.96 8.70
C MET A 210 -11.03 3.52 10.13
N PHE A 211 -11.69 4.65 10.38
CA PHE A 211 -11.73 5.29 11.70
C PHE A 211 -12.24 4.38 12.85
N PRO A 212 -13.28 3.53 12.67
CA PRO A 212 -13.72 2.59 13.68
C PRO A 212 -12.65 1.60 14.16
N ILE A 213 -11.69 1.25 13.31
CA ILE A 213 -10.60 0.32 13.66
C ILE A 213 -9.75 0.89 14.79
N PHE A 214 -9.47 2.20 14.77
CA PHE A 214 -8.73 2.87 15.83
C PHE A 214 -9.48 2.82 17.16
N THR A 215 -10.80 3.11 17.14
CA THR A 215 -11.65 3.02 18.33
C THR A 215 -11.63 1.61 18.92
N VAL A 216 -11.82 0.58 18.09
CA VAL A 216 -11.77 -0.82 18.52
C VAL A 216 -10.41 -1.17 19.12
N TYR A 217 -9.31 -0.70 18.51
CA TYR A 217 -7.98 -0.91 19.05
C TYR A 217 -7.81 -0.30 20.44
N VAL A 218 -8.16 0.98 20.63
CA VAL A 218 -8.07 1.65 21.93
C VAL A 218 -8.95 0.96 22.97
N THR A 219 -10.19 0.64 22.63
CA THR A 219 -11.09 -0.08 23.53
C THR A 219 -10.53 -1.46 23.90
N SER A 220 -9.93 -2.18 22.97
CA SER A 220 -9.30 -3.48 23.26
C SER A 220 -8.12 -3.36 24.23
N LEU A 221 -7.32 -2.30 24.13
CA LEU A 221 -6.22 -2.03 25.08
C LEU A 221 -6.75 -1.74 26.48
N VAL A 222 -7.80 -0.91 26.58
CA VAL A 222 -8.45 -0.59 27.86
C VAL A 222 -9.07 -1.84 28.49
N GLN A 223 -9.79 -2.64 27.71
CA GLN A 223 -10.37 -3.91 28.18
C GLN A 223 -9.28 -4.88 28.66
N GLN A 224 -8.17 -4.98 27.95
CA GLN A 224 -7.06 -5.83 28.35
C GLN A 224 -6.34 -5.32 29.61
N ALA A 225 -6.27 -4.00 29.80
CA ALA A 225 -5.73 -3.39 31.02
C ALA A 225 -6.66 -3.64 32.23
N ASN A 226 -7.97 -3.50 32.04
CA ASN A 226 -8.96 -3.78 33.08
C ASN A 226 -8.95 -5.25 33.48
N LYS A 227 -8.91 -6.18 32.52
CA LYS A 227 -8.82 -7.61 32.81
C LYS A 227 -7.55 -7.97 33.60
N ARG A 228 -6.39 -7.41 33.22
CA ARG A 228 -5.13 -7.61 33.97
C ARG A 228 -5.20 -7.06 35.40
N LYS A 229 -5.91 -5.94 35.59
CA LYS A 229 -6.14 -5.36 36.91
C LYS A 229 -7.05 -6.25 37.76
N GLU A 230 -8.12 -6.80 37.20
CA GLU A 230 -9.01 -7.75 37.88
C GLU A 230 -8.27 -9.05 38.27
N GLU A 231 -7.50 -9.63 37.36
CA GLU A 231 -6.66 -10.82 37.61
C GLU A 231 -5.65 -10.56 38.75
N TYR A 232 -5.05 -9.36 38.79
CA TYR A 232 -4.13 -8.96 39.87
C TYR A 232 -4.83 -8.91 41.24
N TYR A 233 -6.01 -8.28 41.35
CA TYR A 233 -6.74 -8.24 42.63
C TYR A 233 -7.24 -9.61 43.08
N GLN A 234 -7.68 -10.46 42.14
CA GLN A 234 -8.07 -11.83 42.45
C GLN A 234 -6.88 -12.63 42.99
N SER A 235 -5.69 -12.48 42.39
CA SER A 235 -4.47 -13.15 42.86
C SER A 235 -4.08 -12.75 44.29
N GLN A 236 -4.17 -11.46 44.63
CA GLN A 236 -3.91 -10.96 46.00
C GLN A 236 -4.93 -11.45 47.03
N GLN A 237 -6.19 -11.64 46.65
CA GLN A 237 -7.22 -12.15 47.58
C GLN A 237 -7.12 -13.67 47.77
N SER A 238 -6.52 -14.39 46.82
CA SER A 238 -6.34 -15.84 46.88
C SER A 238 -5.05 -16.31 47.58
N GLU A 239 -4.10 -15.40 47.88
CA GLU A 239 -2.96 -15.73 48.76
C GLU A 239 -3.45 -15.85 50.22
N PRO A 240 -3.36 -17.03 50.85
CA PRO A 240 -3.83 -17.20 52.22
C PRO A 240 -3.00 -16.35 53.18
N ALA A 241 -3.68 -15.69 54.12
CA ALA A 241 -3.10 -14.84 55.17
C ALA A 241 -2.32 -15.63 56.24
N ASP A 242 -1.63 -16.71 55.88
CA ASP A 242 -0.86 -17.56 56.80
C ASP A 242 0.64 -17.40 56.55
N THR A 243 1.24 -16.42 57.23
CA THR A 243 2.62 -16.50 57.74
C THR A 243 2.86 -15.38 58.75
N LYS A 244 2.30 -15.52 59.95
CA LYS A 244 2.86 -14.95 61.19
C LYS A 244 2.62 -15.90 62.35
#